data_AF-A0A844DAP1-F1
#
_entry.id   AF-A0A844DAP1-F1
#
_cell.length_a   1.000
_cell.length_b   1.000
_cell.length_c   1.000
_cell.angle_alpha   90.00
_cell.angle_beta   90.00
_cell.angle_gamma   90.00
#
_symmetry.space_group_name_H-M   'P 1'
#
loop_
_entity.id
_entity.type
_entity.pdbx_description
1 polymer ?
#
loop_
_entity_poly.entity_id
_entity_poly.type
_entity_poly.pdbx_seq_one_letter_code
_entity_poly.pdbx_strand_id
1 'polypeptide(L)' 'MNARFVPPAADLVFEAPYSNVSITTGDLNDHAIMRARQLAALLLAMQPPEGPDSLLWLAQQISDELVVCVERQCLGGAA' A
#
# COMPACT_ATOMS: atom_id res chain seq x y z
N MET A 1 30.04 -18.19 -14.25
CA MET A 1 29.90 -17.80 -12.83
C MET A 1 28.70 -16.87 -12.75
N ASN A 2 27.56 -17.37 -12.28
CA ASN A 2 26.36 -16.54 -12.14
C ASN A 2 26.41 -15.86 -10.78
N ALA A 3 26.57 -14.53 -10.78
CA ALA A 3 26.46 -13.74 -9.56
C ALA A 3 25.06 -13.93 -9.00
N ARG A 4 24.95 -14.58 -7.83
CA ARG A 4 23.73 -14.55 -7.03
C ARG A 4 23.55 -13.11 -6.56
N PHE A 5 22.53 -12.44 -7.09
CA PHE A 5 22.01 -11.22 -6.49
C PHE A 5 21.58 -11.59 -5.06
N VAL A 6 22.31 -11.09 -4.07
CA VAL A 6 21.91 -11.15 -2.67
C VAL A 6 21.18 -9.83 -2.43
N PRO A 7 19.83 -9.84 -2.42
CA PRO A 7 19.10 -8.62 -2.09
C PRO A 7 19.53 -8.15 -0.70
N PRO A 8 19.58 -6.82 -0.47
CA PRO A 8 19.72 -6.29 0.88
C PRO A 8 18.65 -6.93 1.78
N ALA A 9 18.99 -7.19 3.04
CA ALA A 9 18.10 -7.85 3.99
C ALA A 9 16.73 -7.16 3.97
N ALA A 10 15.71 -7.86 3.45
CA ALA A 10 14.38 -7.31 3.35
C ALA A 10 13.77 -7.22 4.75
N ASP A 11 13.28 -6.03 5.11
CA ASP A 11 12.73 -5.76 6.43
C ASP A 11 11.31 -6.35 6.59
N LEU A 12 10.62 -6.56 5.46
CA LEU A 12 9.33 -7.25 5.41
C LEU A 12 9.25 -8.17 4.18
N VAL A 13 8.94 -9.45 4.39
CA VAL A 13 8.73 -10.42 3.30
C VAL A 13 7.33 -10.98 3.39
N PHE A 14 6.55 -10.82 2.34
CA PHE A 14 5.24 -11.45 2.18
C PHE A 14 5.35 -12.68 1.28
N GLU A 15 4.80 -13.80 1.72
CA GLU A 15 4.64 -14.96 0.86
C GLU A 15 3.44 -14.73 -0.07
N ALA A 16 3.65 -14.90 -1.38
CA ALA A 16 2.58 -14.90 -2.36
C ALA A 16 2.70 -16.12 -3.28
N PRO A 17 1.60 -16.56 -3.93
CA PRO A 17 1.52 -17.87 -4.60
C PRO A 17 2.59 -18.13 -5.68
N TYR A 18 3.17 -17.07 -6.25
CA TYR A 18 4.10 -17.15 -7.37
C TYR A 18 5.45 -16.48 -7.12
N SER A 19 5.59 -15.71 -6.03
CA SER A 19 6.83 -15.01 -5.69
C SER A 19 6.75 -14.43 -4.28
N ASN A 20 7.86 -14.38 -3.57
CA ASN A 20 7.95 -13.60 -2.35
C ASN A 20 8.05 -12.12 -2.68
N VAL A 21 7.27 -11.29 -1.98
CA VAL A 21 7.36 -9.83 -2.08
C VAL A 21 8.22 -9.35 -0.93
N SER A 22 9.45 -8.94 -1.24
CA SER A 22 10.38 -8.32 -0.30
C SER A 22 10.25 -6.80 -0.36
N ILE A 23 9.97 -6.18 0.78
CA ILE A 23 9.93 -4.73 0.96
C ILE A 23 11.14 -4.32 1.80
N THR A 24 11.90 -3.34 1.33
CA THR A 24 12.99 -2.74 2.08
C THR A 24 12.50 -1.51 2.85
N THR A 25 13.17 -1.11 3.92
CA THR A 25 12.81 0.10 4.69
C THR A 25 12.71 1.35 3.81
N GLY A 26 13.55 1.45 2.77
CA GLY A 26 13.52 2.56 1.81
C GLY A 26 12.24 2.62 0.98
N ASP A 27 11.59 1.48 0.75
CA ASP A 27 10.39 1.36 -0.08
C ASP A 27 9.09 1.32 0.73
N LEU A 28 9.16 1.24 2.06
CA LEU A 28 7.98 1.06 2.94
C LEU A 28 6.89 2.10 2.69
N ASN A 29 7.30 3.36 2.48
CA ASN A 29 6.40 4.47 2.24
C ASN A 29 5.66 4.35 0.90
N ASP A 30 6.38 4.04 -0.18
CA ASP A 30 5.80 3.82 -1.50
C ASP A 30 4.84 2.63 -1.48
N HIS A 31 5.20 1.56 -0.76
CA HIS A 31 4.33 0.42 -0.55
C HIS A 31 3.08 0.76 0.27
N ALA A 32 3.19 1.58 1.31
CA ALA A 32 2.05 2.02 2.11
C ALA A 32 1.07 2.86 1.27
N ILE A 33 1.58 3.80 0.47
CA ILE A 33 0.77 4.60 -0.46
C ILE A 33 0.09 3.71 -1.49
N MET A 34 0.84 2.79 -2.12
CA MET A 34 0.29 1.84 -3.10
C MET A 34 -0.85 1.02 -2.49
N ARG A 35 -0.67 0.49 -1.26
CA ARG A 35 -1.68 -0.32 -0.57
C ARG A 35 -2.92 0.49 -0.23
N ALA A 36 -2.77 1.72 0.26
CA ALA A 36 -3.91 2.59 0.57
C ALA A 36 -4.70 2.94 -0.69
N ARG A 37 -4.04 3.23 -1.82
CA ARG A 37 -4.69 3.44 -3.12
C ARG A 37 -5.41 2.19 -3.63
N GLN A 38 -4.78 1.02 -3.53
CA GLN A 38 -5.39 -0.25 -3.91
C GLN A 38 -6.66 -0.54 -3.07
N LEU A 39 -6.61 -0.27 -1.77
CA LEU A 39 -7.74 -0.45 -0.88
C LEU A 39 -8.90 0.51 -1.22
N ALA A 40 -8.61 1.79 -1.43
CA ALA A 40 -9.64 2.76 -1.84
C ALA A 40 -10.33 2.35 -3.15
N ALA A 41 -9.55 1.93 -4.15
CA ALA A 41 -10.08 1.44 -5.43
C ALA A 41 -10.93 0.17 -5.27
N LEU A 42 -10.52 -0.77 -4.41
CA LEU A 42 -11.29 -1.98 -4.14
C LEU A 42 -12.61 -1.66 -3.45
N LEU A 43 -12.60 -0.78 -2.45
CA LEU A 43 -13.81 -0.38 -1.73
C LEU A 43 -14.81 0.33 -2.64
N LEU A 44 -14.32 1.13 -3.60
CA LEU A 44 -15.14 1.72 -4.65
C LEU A 44 -15.72 0.65 -5.59
N ALA A 45 -14.93 -0.36 -5.97
CA ALA A 45 -15.40 -1.45 -6.84
C ALA A 45 -16.40 -2.39 -6.14
N MET A 46 -16.37 -2.46 -4.81
CA MET A 46 -17.30 -3.24 -3.99
C MET A 46 -18.65 -2.54 -3.76
N GLN A 47 -18.81 -1.30 -4.23
CA GLN A 47 -20.06 -0.56 -4.05
C GLN A 47 -21.25 -1.31 -4.68
N PRO A 48 -22.41 -1.38 -4.00
CA PRO A 48 -23.58 -2.03 -4.55
C PRO A 48 -24.10 -1.28 -5.78
N PRO A 49 -24.65 -2.00 -6.79
CA PRO A 49 -25.28 -1.35 -7.94
C PRO A 49 -26.58 -0.62 -7.57
N GLU A 50 -27.19 -0.95 -6.43
CA GLU A 50 -28.46 -0.39 -5.95
C GLU A 50 -28.30 0.96 -5.23
N GLY A 51 -27.05 1.37 -4.95
CA GLY A 51 -26.71 2.61 -4.26
C GLY A 51 -25.45 2.47 -3.41
N PRO A 52 -24.79 3.59 -3.06
CA PRO A 52 -23.56 3.54 -2.30
C PRO A 52 -23.79 3.03 -0.87
N ASP A 53 -23.02 2.03 -0.46
CA ASP A 53 -22.98 1.58 0.92
C ASP A 53 -22.19 2.59 1.76
N SER A 54 -22.81 3.09 2.83
CA SER A 54 -22.23 4.16 3.63
C SER A 54 -20.96 3.72 4.37
N LEU A 55 -20.84 2.44 4.72
CA LEU A 55 -19.65 1.91 5.39
C LEU A 55 -18.51 1.73 4.39
N LEU A 56 -18.79 1.22 3.19
CA LEU A 56 -17.79 1.12 2.12
C LEU A 56 -17.30 2.51 1.69
N TRP A 57 -18.20 3.50 1.63
CA TRP A 57 -17.85 4.87 1.32
C TRP A 57 -16.98 5.51 2.40
N LEU A 58 -17.33 5.33 3.68
CA LEU A 58 -16.51 5.78 4.80
C LEU A 58 -15.13 5.12 4.79
N ALA A 59 -15.07 3.81 4.54
CA ALA A 59 -13.81 3.08 4.46
C ALA A 59 -12.93 3.58 3.30
N GLN A 60 -13.55 3.95 2.17
CA GLN A 60 -12.84 4.55 1.04
C GLN A 60 -12.23 5.89 1.44
N GLN A 61 -13.01 6.77 2.07
CA GLN A 61 -12.50 8.08 2.51
C GLN A 61 -11.36 7.96 3.52
N ILE A 62 -11.45 7.02 4.46
CA ILE A 62 -10.36 6.75 5.40
C ILE A 62 -9.11 6.27 4.65
N SER A 63 -9.29 5.42 3.64
CA SER A 63 -8.18 4.95 2.80
C SER A 63 -7.52 6.10 2.01
N ASP A 64 -8.31 7.02 1.49
CA ASP A 64 -7.82 8.22 0.78
C ASP A 64 -7.06 9.16 1.74
N GLU A 65 -7.57 9.39 2.95
CA GLU A 65 -6.88 10.21 3.96
C GLU A 65 -5.56 9.56 4.41
N LEU A 66 -5.52 8.22 4.51
CA LEU A 66 -4.28 7.50 4.80
C LEU A 66 -3.21 7.74 3.72
N VAL A 67 -3.58 7.84 2.44
CA VAL A 67 -2.64 8.20 1.37
C VAL A 67 -2.02 9.56 1.66
N VAL A 68 -2.86 10.57 1.96
CA VAL A 68 -2.41 11.94 2.25
C VAL A 68 -1.54 11.98 3.51
N CYS A 69 -1.90 11.24 4.57
CA CYS A 69 -1.11 11.16 5.79
C CYS A 69 0.28 10.56 5.54
N VAL A 70 0.36 9.46 4.80
CA VAL A 70 1.64 8.82 4.47
C VAL A 70 2.48 9.74 3.59
N GLU A 71 1.89 10.32 2.54
CA GLU A 71 2.59 11.29 1.66
C GLU A 71 3.15 12.49 2.47
N ARG A 72 2.38 13.02 3.43
CA ARG A 72 2.84 14.10 4.32
C ARG A 72 3.96 13.68 5.27
N GLN A 73 3.90 12.48 5.84
CA GLN A 73 4.96 11.96 6.71
C GLN A 73 6.26 11.71 5.93
N CYS A 74 6.15 11.32 4.66
CA CYS A 74 7.30 11.16 3.76
C CYS A 74 7.95 12.51 3.40
N LEU A 75 7.13 13.54 3.17
CA LEU A 75 7.60 14.88 2.78
C LEU A 75 8.04 15.73 3.99
N GLY A 76 7.54 15.44 5.20
CA GLY A 76 7.85 16.17 6.43
C GLY A 76 8.97 15.58 7.29
N GLY A 77 9.57 14.46 6.86
CA GLY A 77 10.70 13.80 7.55
C GLY A 77 12.09 14.32 7.19
N ALA A 78 12.19 15.28 6.28
CA ALA A 78 13.40 16.06 6.06
C ALA A 78 13.27 17.39 6.81
N ALA A 79 14.21 17.62 7.73
CA ALA A 79 14.36 18.84 8.53
C ALA A 79 14.34 20.13 7.69
#